data_AF-A0A0K1DZ56-F1
#
_entry.id   AF-A0A0K1DZ56-F1
#
_cell.length_a   1.000
_cell.length_b   1.000
_cell.length_c   1.000
_cell.angle_alpha   90.00
_cell.angle_beta   90.00
_cell.angle_gamma   90.00
#
_symmetry.space_group_name_H-M   'P 1'
#
loop_
_entity.id
_entity.type
_entity.pdbx_description
1 polymer ?
#
loop_
_entity_poly.entity_id
_entity_poly.type
_entity_poly.pdbx_seq_one_letter_code
_entity_poly.pdbx_strand_id
1 'polypeptide(L)'
;MRRWARWVFAAVFVLVVLYLLDLGWACISGHLPRYPKPHFPGECTVLYQMCGSLTERTHIYEVRDGGSYVKSEITLFKQHKLYIAGMGSFMPPFYYVVARGPFDVCYLLPDEFNTVVKAERLTIDSVEEAWELAKIYVFADAAGFPFKIINNATEIPGLSPQYIEELNKSSNPEMRRWAQKHYAQYLRLKSVITPTEVRVVEDGYLLHFYTWYEIGGVVTRWTMKVARDGTITAQKEKVAEGVGEYHLLQ
;
A
#
# COMPACT_ATOMS: atom_id res chain seq x y z
N MET A 1 -63.30 10.72 3.82
CA MET A 1 -62.19 9.77 3.60
C MET A 1 -61.08 10.23 2.64
N ARG A 2 -61.27 11.23 1.74
CA ARG A 2 -60.22 11.63 0.76
C ARG A 2 -59.13 12.61 1.26
N ARG A 3 -59.34 13.34 2.37
CA ARG A 3 -58.32 14.28 2.91
C ARG A 3 -57.24 13.57 3.74
N TRP A 4 -57.60 12.56 4.52
CA TRP A 4 -56.65 11.80 5.35
C TRP A 4 -55.62 11.00 4.54
N ALA A 5 -56.05 10.38 3.43
CA ALA A 5 -55.15 9.62 2.55
C ALA A 5 -54.04 10.50 1.92
N ARG A 6 -54.31 11.78 1.65
CA ARG A 6 -53.30 12.71 1.10
C ARG A 6 -52.22 13.07 2.11
N TRP A 7 -52.57 13.22 3.39
CA TRP A 7 -51.59 13.49 4.45
C TRP A 7 -50.73 12.26 4.76
N VAL A 8 -51.32 11.06 4.71
CA VAL A 8 -50.56 9.81 4.86
C VAL A 8 -49.59 9.60 3.70
N PHE A 9 -50.01 9.84 2.45
CA PHE A 9 -49.10 9.75 1.30
C PHE A 9 -47.99 10.80 1.34
N ALA A 10 -48.29 12.04 1.75
CA ALA A 10 -47.26 13.07 1.91
C ALA A 10 -46.28 12.73 3.03
N ALA A 11 -46.75 12.21 4.16
CA ALA A 11 -45.90 11.80 5.27
C ALA A 11 -45.02 10.59 4.91
N VAL A 12 -45.56 9.60 4.20
CA VAL A 12 -44.80 8.44 3.70
C VAL A 12 -43.79 8.87 2.64
N PHE A 13 -44.16 9.78 1.74
CA PHE A 13 -43.25 10.29 0.72
C PHE A 13 -42.11 11.11 1.33
N VAL A 14 -42.39 11.95 2.33
CA VAL A 14 -41.36 12.70 3.07
C VAL A 14 -40.46 11.75 3.87
N LEU A 15 -41.00 10.71 4.50
CA LEU A 15 -40.20 9.68 5.18
C LEU A 15 -39.33 8.88 4.21
N VAL A 16 -39.83 8.52 3.03
CA VAL A 16 -39.06 7.83 1.99
C VAL A 16 -37.99 8.73 1.40
N VAL A 17 -38.29 10.01 1.16
CA VAL A 17 -37.32 10.99 0.68
C VAL A 17 -36.27 11.29 1.74
N LEU A 18 -36.63 11.43 3.02
CA LEU A 18 -35.67 11.58 4.12
C LEU A 18 -34.83 10.30 4.30
N TYR A 19 -35.42 9.11 4.20
CA TYR A 19 -34.68 7.84 4.24
C TYR A 19 -33.71 7.69 3.06
N LEU A 20 -34.11 8.12 1.85
CA LEU A 20 -33.25 8.13 0.67
C LEU A 20 -32.19 9.23 0.71
N LEU A 21 -32.48 10.38 1.33
CA LEU A 21 -31.52 11.45 1.55
C LEU A 21 -30.52 11.10 2.67
N ASP A 22 -30.93 10.43 3.74
CA ASP A 22 -30.04 9.93 4.79
C ASP A 22 -29.22 8.72 4.33
N LEU A 23 -29.77 7.82 3.49
CA LEU A 23 -28.98 6.79 2.80
C LEU A 23 -28.02 7.40 1.78
N GLY A 24 -28.44 8.47 1.09
CA GLY A 24 -27.59 9.23 0.18
C GLY A 24 -26.47 9.97 0.90
N TRP A 25 -26.74 10.52 2.09
CA TRP A 25 -25.74 11.22 2.88
C TRP A 25 -24.83 10.27 3.64
N ALA A 26 -25.32 9.14 4.16
CA ALA A 26 -24.48 8.10 4.76
C ALA A 26 -23.49 7.50 3.74
N CYS A 27 -23.82 7.51 2.44
CA CYS A 27 -22.89 7.15 1.36
C CYS A 27 -21.80 8.20 1.13
N ILE A 28 -22.07 9.48 1.42
CA ILE A 28 -21.16 10.61 1.14
C ILE A 28 -20.33 10.98 2.37
N SER A 29 -20.88 10.80 3.58
CA SER A 29 -20.25 11.14 4.84
C SER A 29 -20.15 9.92 5.76
N GLY A 30 -19.04 9.20 5.63
CA GLY A 30 -18.48 8.42 6.74
C GLY A 30 -19.14 7.08 7.03
N HIS A 31 -18.73 6.06 6.29
CA HIS A 31 -18.15 4.81 6.81
C HIS A 31 -17.98 3.85 5.63
N LEU A 32 -16.94 4.10 4.82
CA LEU A 32 -16.40 3.05 3.96
C LEU A 32 -16.14 1.83 4.86
N PRO A 33 -16.65 0.63 4.52
CA PRO A 33 -16.29 -0.56 5.28
C PRO A 33 -14.77 -0.66 5.31
N ARG A 34 -14.22 -0.78 6.53
CA ARG A 34 -12.82 -1.12 6.75
C ARG A 34 -12.58 -2.48 6.10
N TYR A 35 -12.02 -2.44 4.90
CA TYR A 35 -11.56 -3.56 4.08
C TYR A 35 -12.67 -4.51 3.58
N PRO A 36 -12.56 -5.05 2.35
CA PRO A 36 -13.32 -6.22 1.98
C PRO A 36 -12.78 -7.38 2.79
N LYS A 37 -13.58 -7.92 3.70
CA LYS A 37 -13.36 -9.32 4.06
C LYS A 37 -13.77 -10.15 2.83
N PRO A 38 -12.93 -11.06 2.32
CA PRO A 38 -13.40 -12.05 1.37
C PRO A 38 -14.56 -12.79 2.03
N HIS A 39 -15.77 -12.54 1.54
CA HIS A 39 -16.92 -13.32 1.92
C HIS A 39 -16.80 -14.65 1.18
N PHE A 40 -16.87 -15.74 1.96
CA PHE A 40 -16.79 -17.15 1.64
C PHE A 40 -15.41 -17.81 1.87
N PRO A 41 -15.35 -18.82 2.76
CA PRO A 41 -14.23 -19.76 2.76
C PRO A 41 -14.32 -20.61 1.48
N GLY A 42 -13.36 -20.44 0.57
CA GLY A 42 -13.17 -21.36 -0.57
C GLY A 42 -13.43 -20.81 -1.97
N GLU A 43 -13.69 -19.51 -2.15
CA GLU A 43 -13.69 -18.90 -3.48
C GLU A 43 -12.87 -17.60 -3.48
N CYS A 44 -11.97 -17.44 -4.45
CA CYS A 44 -11.26 -16.18 -4.72
C CYS A 44 -12.16 -15.14 -5.40
N THR A 45 -13.42 -15.07 -4.95
CA THR A 45 -14.39 -14.07 -5.33
C THR A 45 -14.38 -13.00 -4.25
N VAL A 46 -13.61 -11.93 -4.46
CA VAL A 46 -13.66 -10.76 -3.56
C VAL A 46 -14.98 -10.03 -3.84
N LEU A 47 -16.05 -10.47 -3.18
CA LEU A 47 -17.37 -9.86 -3.27
C LEU A 47 -17.42 -8.57 -2.43
N TYR A 48 -17.78 -7.46 -3.06
CA TYR A 48 -18.13 -6.23 -2.37
C TYR A 48 -19.63 -6.02 -2.35
N GLN A 49 -20.14 -5.64 -1.18
CA GLN A 49 -21.48 -5.09 -1.00
C GLN A 49 -21.37 -3.55 -0.98
N MET A 50 -21.55 -2.92 -2.13
CA MET A 50 -21.86 -1.48 -2.19
C MET A 50 -23.37 -1.35 -2.20
N CYS A 51 -23.96 -0.81 -1.13
CA CYS A 51 -25.38 -0.44 -1.03
C CYS A 51 -26.32 -1.42 -1.73
N GLY A 52 -26.36 -2.67 -1.26
CA GLY A 52 -27.30 -3.68 -1.75
C GLY A 52 -27.07 -4.19 -3.17
N SER A 53 -25.96 -3.83 -3.84
CA SER A 53 -25.58 -4.37 -5.15
C SER A 53 -24.20 -5.02 -5.11
N LEU A 54 -24.15 -6.32 -5.41
CA LEU A 54 -22.92 -7.07 -5.68
C LEU A 54 -22.46 -6.67 -7.08
N THR A 55 -21.35 -5.93 -7.17
CA THR A 55 -20.79 -5.56 -8.48
C THR A 55 -19.46 -6.29 -8.66
N GLU A 56 -19.45 -7.28 -9.53
CA GLU A 56 -18.27 -8.08 -9.88
C GLU A 56 -17.45 -7.34 -10.95
N ARG A 57 -16.36 -6.67 -10.55
CA ARG A 57 -15.35 -6.12 -11.48
C ARG A 57 -13.98 -6.13 -10.81
N THR A 58 -13.32 -7.28 -10.80
CA THR A 58 -11.95 -7.41 -10.29
C THR A 58 -11.04 -7.78 -11.45
N HIS A 59 -10.10 -6.89 -11.80
CA HIS A 59 -9.00 -7.25 -12.68
C HIS A 59 -7.88 -7.81 -11.79
N ILE A 60 -7.71 -9.13 -11.84
CA ILE A 60 -6.64 -9.84 -11.13
C ILE A 60 -5.48 -10.00 -12.10
N TYR A 61 -4.35 -9.38 -11.79
CA TYR A 61 -3.10 -9.62 -12.50
C TYR A 61 -2.22 -10.52 -11.63
N GLU A 62 -1.82 -11.68 -12.18
CA GLU A 62 -0.72 -12.44 -11.58
C GLU A 62 0.51 -11.53 -11.61
N VAL A 63 1.21 -11.42 -10.48
CA VAL A 63 2.45 -10.64 -10.42
C VAL A 63 3.47 -11.34 -11.32
N ARG A 64 3.55 -10.89 -12.57
CA ARG A 64 4.53 -11.33 -13.57
C ARG A 64 5.39 -10.14 -13.96
N ASP A 65 6.64 -10.20 -13.51
CA ASP A 65 7.83 -9.48 -14.01
C ASP A 65 7.57 -8.13 -14.72
N GLY A 66 6.87 -7.23 -14.03
CA GLY A 66 6.43 -5.93 -14.54
C GLY A 66 7.08 -4.78 -13.77
N GLY A 67 8.39 -4.63 -13.89
CA GLY A 67 9.05 -3.34 -13.67
C GLY A 67 9.31 -2.87 -12.23
N SER A 68 9.15 -3.71 -11.21
CA SER A 68 9.68 -3.45 -9.86
C SER A 68 10.60 -4.59 -9.44
N TYR A 69 11.67 -4.26 -8.70
CA TYR A 69 12.78 -5.13 -8.30
C TYR A 69 12.40 -6.26 -7.29
N VAL A 70 11.25 -6.90 -7.47
CA VAL A 70 10.92 -8.18 -6.83
C VAL A 70 11.10 -9.23 -7.92
N LYS A 71 12.24 -9.92 -7.89
CA LYS A 71 12.55 -11.02 -8.81
C LYS A 71 11.35 -11.96 -8.87
N SER A 72 11.00 -12.34 -10.09
CA SER A 72 9.84 -13.11 -10.55
C SER A 72 9.67 -14.54 -9.98
N GLU A 73 10.27 -14.82 -8.84
CA GLU A 73 9.95 -15.97 -7.99
C GLU A 73 10.00 -15.49 -6.54
N ILE A 74 8.84 -15.25 -5.93
CA ILE A 74 8.74 -15.23 -4.46
C ILE A 74 9.01 -16.68 -4.03
N THR A 75 10.27 -17.02 -3.79
CA THR A 75 10.72 -18.40 -3.56
C THR A 75 10.26 -18.97 -2.22
N LEU A 76 9.87 -18.10 -1.28
CA LEU A 76 9.48 -18.52 0.07
C LEU A 76 8.08 -19.13 0.12
N PHE A 77 7.10 -18.56 -0.58
CA PHE A 77 5.74 -19.12 -0.61
C PHE A 77 5.67 -20.22 -1.67
N LYS A 78 5.52 -21.47 -1.23
CA LYS A 78 5.49 -22.64 -2.11
C LYS A 78 4.08 -22.94 -2.61
N GLN A 79 3.08 -22.64 -1.79
CA GLN A 79 1.68 -22.97 -2.06
C GLN A 79 0.86 -21.74 -2.45
N HIS A 80 1.23 -20.56 -1.95
CA HIS A 80 0.51 -19.31 -2.19
C HIS A 80 1.20 -18.49 -3.27
N LYS A 81 0.40 -18.01 -4.22
CA LYS A 81 0.82 -17.05 -5.25
C LYS A 81 0.30 -15.66 -4.91
N LEU A 82 1.10 -14.63 -5.20
CA LEU A 82 0.69 -13.25 -4.99
C LEU A 82 0.06 -12.63 -6.24
N TYR A 83 -0.99 -11.86 -6.01
CA TYR A 83 -1.75 -11.16 -7.04
C TYR A 83 -1.94 -9.71 -6.62
N ILE A 84 -1.89 -8.79 -7.59
CA ILE A 84 -2.38 -7.42 -7.40
C ILE A 84 -3.81 -7.40 -7.90
N ALA A 85 -4.72 -6.95 -7.03
CA ALA A 85 -6.11 -6.72 -7.37
C ALA A 85 -6.38 -5.22 -7.33
N GLY A 86 -6.99 -4.71 -8.40
CA GLY A 86 -7.47 -3.33 -8.49
C GLY A 86 -8.98 -3.27 -8.38
N MET A 87 -9.50 -2.29 -7.65
CA MET A 87 -10.92 -2.02 -7.46
C MET A 87 -11.26 -0.59 -7.91
N GLY A 88 -12.40 -0.44 -8.59
CA GLY A 88 -13.04 0.84 -8.86
C GLY A 88 -13.17 1.15 -10.34
N SER A 89 -14.34 1.70 -10.73
CA SER A 89 -14.56 2.31 -12.05
C SER A 89 -14.36 3.84 -12.02
N PHE A 90 -14.01 4.39 -10.85
CA PHE A 90 -13.79 5.81 -10.59
C PHE A 90 -12.37 6.04 -10.09
N MET A 91 -11.72 7.09 -10.59
CA MET A 91 -10.35 7.47 -10.21
C MET A 91 -10.28 8.01 -8.77
N PRO A 92 -9.25 7.66 -7.98
CA PRO A 92 -8.23 6.65 -8.26
C PRO A 92 -8.70 5.22 -7.85
N PRO A 93 -8.35 4.18 -8.63
CA PRO A 93 -8.61 2.80 -8.23
C PRO A 93 -7.84 2.42 -6.97
N PHE A 94 -8.46 1.61 -6.12
CA PHE A 94 -7.84 1.05 -4.91
C PHE A 94 -7.13 -0.26 -5.27
N TYR A 95 -5.83 -0.34 -5.00
CA TYR A 95 -5.06 -1.55 -5.19
C TYR A 95 -4.78 -2.24 -3.86
N TYR A 96 -4.66 -3.56 -3.90
CA TYR A 96 -4.26 -4.38 -2.76
C TYR A 96 -3.60 -5.67 -3.25
N VAL A 97 -2.83 -6.30 -2.37
CA VAL A 97 -2.15 -7.58 -2.67
C VAL A 97 -2.92 -8.72 -2.00
N VAL A 98 -3.14 -9.79 -2.76
CA VAL A 98 -3.80 -11.01 -2.31
C VAL A 98 -2.84 -12.20 -2.46
N ALA A 99 -2.74 -13.02 -1.42
CA ALA A 99 -2.12 -14.33 -1.51
C ALA A 99 -3.20 -15.39 -1.77
N ARG A 100 -3.13 -16.09 -2.90
CA ARG A 100 -4.05 -17.20 -3.23
C ARG A 100 -3.33 -18.53 -3.04
N GLY A 101 -3.85 -19.34 -2.12
CA GLY A 101 -3.37 -20.69 -1.82
C GLY A 101 -4.14 -21.78 -2.58
N PRO A 102 -3.88 -23.05 -2.23
CA PRO A 102 -4.64 -24.20 -2.74
C PRO A 102 -6.13 -24.09 -2.41
N PHE A 103 -6.99 -24.66 -3.26
CA PHE A 103 -8.46 -24.61 -3.13
C PHE A 103 -9.06 -23.19 -3.14
N ASP A 104 -8.40 -22.25 -3.82
CA ASP A 104 -8.89 -20.89 -4.03
C ASP A 104 -9.19 -20.12 -2.73
N VAL A 105 -8.45 -20.45 -1.67
CA VAL A 105 -8.43 -19.65 -0.45
C VAL A 105 -7.54 -18.44 -0.68
N CYS A 106 -8.09 -17.25 -0.44
CA CYS A 106 -7.45 -15.97 -0.69
C CYS A 106 -7.26 -15.22 0.64
N TYR A 107 -6.07 -14.63 0.85
CA TYR A 107 -5.70 -13.84 2.03
C TYR A 107 -5.32 -12.42 1.63
N LEU A 108 -5.83 -11.43 2.35
CA LEU A 108 -5.54 -10.02 2.12
C LEU A 108 -4.24 -9.61 2.81
N LEU A 109 -3.28 -9.08 2.05
CA LEU A 109 -2.00 -8.64 2.58
C LEU A 109 -1.94 -7.10 2.71
N PRO A 110 -1.19 -6.55 3.69
CA PRO A 110 -0.36 -7.26 4.67
C PRO A 110 -1.10 -7.76 5.92
N ASP A 111 -2.41 -7.50 6.05
CA ASP A 111 -3.17 -7.80 7.27
C ASP A 111 -3.15 -9.29 7.67
N GLU A 112 -3.25 -10.19 6.69
CA GLU A 112 -3.25 -11.64 6.88
C GLU A 112 -1.89 -12.28 6.56
N PHE A 113 -0.83 -11.48 6.46
CA PHE A 113 0.51 -11.96 6.07
C PHE A 113 1.01 -13.09 6.98
N ASN A 114 0.87 -12.93 8.30
CA ASN A 114 1.29 -13.96 9.26
C ASN A 114 0.41 -15.21 9.21
N THR A 115 -0.82 -15.12 8.70
CA THR A 115 -1.66 -16.30 8.44
C THR A 115 -1.11 -17.11 7.29
N VAL A 116 -0.70 -16.44 6.20
CA VAL A 116 -0.05 -17.08 5.04
C VAL A 116 1.27 -17.72 5.42
N VAL A 117 2.12 -17.01 6.18
CA VAL A 117 3.40 -17.54 6.70
C VAL A 117 3.19 -18.85 7.47
N LYS A 118 2.18 -18.89 8.36
CA LYS A 118 1.85 -20.10 9.13
C LYS A 118 1.32 -21.22 8.25
N ALA A 119 0.52 -20.91 7.23
CA ALA A 119 0.01 -21.90 6.28
C ALA A 119 1.15 -22.53 5.45
N GLU A 120 2.15 -21.73 5.07
CA GLU A 120 3.35 -22.18 4.36
C GLU A 120 4.35 -22.93 5.25
N ARG A 121 4.21 -22.82 6.59
CA ARG A 121 5.15 -23.38 7.58
C ARG A 121 6.59 -22.94 7.30
N LEU A 122 6.77 -21.64 7.09
CA LEU A 122 8.09 -21.09 6.81
C LEU A 122 9.04 -21.27 8.01
N THR A 123 10.30 -21.49 7.69
CA THR A 123 11.43 -21.41 8.63
C THR A 123 12.45 -20.47 8.04
N ILE A 124 12.93 -19.52 8.83
CA ILE A 124 13.90 -18.49 8.42
C ILE A 124 15.23 -18.76 9.11
N ASP A 125 16.17 -19.28 8.35
CA ASP A 125 17.46 -19.73 8.85
C ASP A 125 18.59 -18.76 8.52
N SER A 126 18.35 -17.81 7.60
CA SER A 126 19.35 -16.84 7.14
C SER A 126 18.87 -15.39 7.15
N VAL A 127 19.83 -14.45 7.10
CA VAL A 127 19.55 -13.02 6.96
C VAL A 127 18.92 -12.73 5.60
N GLU A 128 19.35 -13.43 4.56
CA GLU A 128 18.88 -13.31 3.20
C GLU A 128 17.38 -13.65 3.10
N GLU A 129 16.96 -14.76 3.71
CA GLU A 129 15.54 -15.15 3.76
C GLU A 129 14.70 -14.16 4.55
N ALA A 130 15.21 -13.66 5.69
CA ALA A 130 14.52 -12.64 6.47
C ALA A 130 14.31 -11.36 5.64
N TRP A 131 15.31 -10.99 4.84
CA TRP A 131 15.28 -9.82 3.98
C TRP A 131 14.30 -9.98 2.80
N GLU A 132 14.28 -11.15 2.17
CA GLU A 132 13.29 -11.45 1.12
C GLU A 132 11.86 -11.41 1.67
N LEU A 133 11.62 -11.97 2.85
CA LEU A 133 10.30 -11.91 3.48
C LEU A 133 9.88 -10.48 3.83
N ALA A 134 10.80 -9.66 4.31
CA ALA A 134 10.57 -8.25 4.59
C ALA A 134 10.19 -7.46 3.33
N LYS A 135 10.86 -7.72 2.19
CA LYS A 135 10.52 -7.08 0.91
C LYS A 135 9.12 -7.45 0.45
N ILE A 136 8.71 -8.71 0.61
CA ILE A 136 7.35 -9.15 0.25
C ILE A 136 6.31 -8.46 1.14
N TYR A 137 6.59 -8.30 2.44
CA TYR A 137 5.72 -7.56 3.34
C TYR A 137 5.59 -6.09 2.92
N VAL A 138 6.70 -5.42 2.63
CA VAL A 138 6.70 -4.02 2.16
C VAL A 138 5.97 -3.89 0.83
N PHE A 139 6.14 -4.84 -0.09
CA PHE A 139 5.42 -4.88 -1.36
C PHE A 139 3.90 -4.98 -1.15
N ALA A 140 3.47 -5.86 -0.23
CA ALA A 140 2.07 -5.96 0.15
C ALA A 140 1.54 -4.66 0.78
N ASP A 141 2.30 -4.05 1.68
CA ASP A 141 1.98 -2.77 2.29
C ASP A 141 1.88 -1.63 1.26
N ALA A 142 2.71 -1.69 0.22
CA ALA A 142 2.71 -0.79 -0.92
C ALA A 142 1.55 -1.04 -1.89
N ALA A 143 0.64 -1.98 -1.60
CA ALA A 143 -0.40 -2.42 -2.53
C ALA A 143 0.15 -2.87 -3.91
N GLY A 144 1.38 -3.38 -3.94
CA GLY A 144 2.08 -3.78 -5.15
C GLY A 144 2.70 -2.64 -5.96
N PHE A 145 2.62 -1.40 -5.48
CA PHE A 145 3.27 -0.28 -6.14
C PHE A 145 4.80 -0.31 -6.00
N PRO A 146 5.53 0.27 -6.99
CA PRO A 146 6.98 0.35 -6.92
C PRO A 146 7.46 1.09 -5.68
N PHE A 147 8.44 0.49 -5.01
CA PHE A 147 9.18 1.11 -3.92
C PHE A 147 10.67 0.80 -4.08
N LYS A 148 11.50 1.61 -3.44
CA LYS A 148 12.94 1.41 -3.36
C LYS A 148 13.36 1.38 -1.90
N ILE A 149 14.15 0.39 -1.51
CA ILE A 149 14.88 0.43 -0.25
C ILE A 149 16.07 1.36 -0.44
N ILE A 150 16.22 2.35 0.43
CA ILE A 150 17.24 3.40 0.32
C ILE A 150 18.16 3.38 1.52
N ASN A 151 19.46 3.60 1.28
CA ASN A 151 20.47 3.70 2.33
C ASN A 151 20.96 5.14 2.54
N ASN A 152 20.60 6.05 1.64
CA ASN A 152 20.92 7.47 1.73
C ASN A 152 19.93 8.31 0.92
N ALA A 153 19.89 9.61 1.20
CA ALA A 153 18.97 10.54 0.53
C ALA A 153 19.23 10.73 -0.98
N THR A 154 20.46 10.49 -1.46
CA THR A 154 20.79 10.68 -2.90
C THR A 154 20.23 9.58 -3.79
N GLU A 155 19.80 8.46 -3.19
CA GLU A 155 19.11 7.39 -3.90
C GLU A 155 17.67 7.75 -4.32
N ILE A 156 17.13 8.83 -3.76
CA ILE A 156 15.83 9.39 -4.13
C ILE A 156 16.02 10.29 -5.37
N PRO A 157 15.23 10.10 -6.45
CA PRO A 157 15.29 10.95 -7.63
C PRO A 157 15.15 12.45 -7.29
N GLY A 158 15.92 13.29 -7.98
CA GLY A 158 15.92 14.75 -7.77
C GLY A 158 16.69 15.24 -6.54
N LEU A 159 17.20 14.35 -5.67
CA LEU A 159 17.97 14.72 -4.48
C LEU A 159 19.49 14.60 -4.62
N SER A 160 20.01 14.38 -5.84
CA SER A 160 21.45 14.41 -6.08
C SER A 160 22.00 15.83 -5.89
N PRO A 161 23.01 16.05 -5.02
CA PRO A 161 23.57 17.38 -4.79
C PRO A 161 24.15 18.02 -6.05
N GLN A 162 24.78 17.22 -6.92
CA GLN A 162 25.36 17.69 -8.19
C GLN A 162 24.26 18.21 -9.12
N TYR A 163 23.18 17.44 -9.27
CA TYR A 163 22.02 17.83 -10.07
C TYR A 163 21.34 19.11 -9.53
N ILE A 164 21.17 19.19 -8.21
CA ILE A 164 20.61 20.37 -7.56
C ILE A 164 21.50 21.61 -7.77
N GLU A 165 22.82 21.46 -7.72
CA GLU A 165 23.76 22.56 -7.95
C GLU A 165 23.69 23.08 -9.39
N GLU A 166 23.57 22.19 -10.36
CA GLU A 166 23.36 22.55 -11.77
C GLU A 166 22.07 23.34 -11.96
N LEU A 167 20.95 22.87 -11.39
CA LEU A 167 19.66 23.58 -11.47
C LEU A 167 19.68 24.93 -10.74
N ASN A 168 20.44 25.06 -9.66
CA ASN A 168 20.63 26.34 -8.96
C ASN A 168 21.37 27.39 -9.81
N LYS A 169 22.17 26.96 -10.79
CA LYS A 169 22.86 27.85 -11.74
C LYS A 169 21.98 28.22 -12.94
N SER A 170 20.77 27.66 -13.05
CA SER A 170 19.83 27.97 -14.13
C SER A 170 19.45 29.44 -14.15
N SER A 171 19.29 30.00 -15.35
CA SER A 171 18.73 31.35 -15.55
C SER A 171 17.22 31.40 -15.25
N ASN A 172 16.54 30.25 -15.21
CA ASN A 172 15.13 30.17 -14.88
C ASN A 172 14.89 30.30 -13.36
N PRO A 173 14.18 31.35 -12.89
CA PRO A 173 13.89 31.53 -11.47
C PRO A 173 13.09 30.39 -10.81
N GLU A 174 12.20 29.73 -11.55
CA GLU A 174 11.40 28.61 -11.04
C GLU A 174 12.25 27.38 -10.79
N MET A 175 13.17 27.08 -11.70
CA MET A 175 14.13 25.98 -11.55
C MET A 175 15.05 26.19 -10.35
N ARG A 176 15.49 27.44 -10.10
CA ARG A 176 16.26 27.76 -8.89
C ARG A 176 15.45 27.58 -7.60
N ARG A 177 14.18 28.02 -7.57
CA ARG A 177 13.30 27.79 -6.41
C ARG A 177 13.07 26.29 -6.17
N TRP A 178 12.85 25.53 -7.24
CA TRP A 178 12.71 24.08 -7.18
C TRP A 178 13.97 23.44 -6.61
N ALA A 179 15.16 23.82 -7.10
CA ALA A 179 16.45 23.31 -6.64
C ALA A 179 16.72 23.64 -5.16
N GLN A 180 16.42 24.86 -4.71
CA GLN A 180 16.53 25.24 -3.30
C GLN A 180 15.61 24.41 -2.39
N LYS A 181 14.36 24.17 -2.81
CA LYS A 181 13.42 23.29 -2.09
C LYS A 181 13.96 21.88 -1.97
N HIS A 182 14.46 21.31 -3.06
CA HIS A 182 15.02 19.95 -3.07
C HIS A 182 16.32 19.86 -2.28
N TYR A 183 17.15 20.91 -2.26
CA TYR A 183 18.34 20.97 -1.42
C TYR A 183 18.00 20.91 0.07
N ALA A 184 16.96 21.65 0.50
CA ALA A 184 16.49 21.60 1.89
C ALA A 184 15.95 20.22 2.25
N GLN A 185 15.20 19.56 1.35
CA GLN A 185 14.75 18.17 1.53
C GLN A 185 15.93 17.20 1.63
N TYR A 186 16.94 17.34 0.76
CA TYR A 186 18.16 16.54 0.80
C TYR A 186 18.88 16.66 2.15
N LEU A 187 19.12 17.89 2.64
CA LEU A 187 19.81 18.10 3.91
C LEU A 187 19.05 17.48 5.08
N ARG A 188 17.72 17.64 5.11
CA ARG A 188 16.86 17.04 6.15
C ARG A 188 16.90 15.51 6.10
N LEU A 189 16.81 14.91 4.92
CA LEU A 189 16.79 13.45 4.79
C LEU A 189 18.16 12.83 4.97
N LYS A 190 19.24 13.53 4.60
CA LYS A 190 20.63 13.10 4.82
C LYS A 190 20.93 12.86 6.29
N SER A 191 20.35 13.66 7.20
CA SER A 191 20.57 13.49 8.65
C SER A 191 19.70 12.42 9.29
N VAL A 192 18.67 11.93 8.60
CA VAL A 192 17.70 10.96 9.13
C VAL A 192 17.93 9.57 8.56
N ILE A 193 18.13 9.46 7.23
CA ILE A 193 18.29 8.18 6.56
C ILE A 193 19.67 7.64 6.89
N THR A 194 19.68 6.49 7.57
CA THR A 194 20.87 5.69 7.83
C THR A 194 20.88 4.48 6.91
N PRO A 195 22.07 3.90 6.65
CA PRO A 195 22.15 2.62 5.94
C PRO A 195 21.31 1.54 6.61
N THR A 196 20.84 0.60 5.80
CA THR A 196 20.12 -0.59 6.26
C THR A 196 20.94 -1.32 7.32
N GLU A 197 20.31 -1.65 8.42
CA GLU A 197 20.90 -2.42 9.51
C GLU A 197 20.09 -3.70 9.74
N VAL A 198 20.80 -4.83 9.77
CA VAL A 198 20.21 -6.13 10.11
C VAL A 198 20.99 -6.72 11.27
N ARG A 199 20.28 -7.05 12.35
CA ARG A 199 20.83 -7.67 13.54
C ARG A 199 20.21 -9.03 13.76
N VAL A 200 21.05 -10.02 14.05
CA VAL A 200 20.57 -11.32 14.56
C VAL A 200 20.20 -11.13 16.02
N VAL A 201 19.00 -11.55 16.39
CA VAL A 201 18.48 -11.53 17.76
C VAL A 201 18.04 -12.94 18.14
N GLU A 202 17.79 -13.18 19.44
CA GLU A 202 17.55 -14.53 20.00
C GLU A 202 16.46 -15.30 19.23
N ASP A 203 15.36 -14.64 18.85
CA ASP A 203 14.23 -15.27 18.15
C ASP A 203 14.17 -15.00 16.63
N GLY A 204 15.26 -14.53 16.00
CA GLY A 204 15.27 -14.24 14.57
C GLY A 204 16.10 -13.02 14.19
N TYR A 205 15.49 -12.07 13.51
CA TYR A 205 16.18 -10.95 12.87
C TYR A 205 15.45 -9.63 13.13
N LEU A 206 16.21 -8.59 13.44
CA LEU A 206 15.74 -7.22 13.58
C LEU A 206 16.30 -6.38 12.43
N LEU A 207 15.41 -5.78 11.66
CA LEU A 207 15.69 -5.04 10.44
C LEU A 207 15.31 -3.58 10.65
N HIS A 208 16.24 -2.66 10.40
CA HIS A 208 16.01 -1.22 10.38
C HIS A 208 16.41 -0.66 9.02
N PHE A 209 15.46 -0.07 8.30
CA PHE A 209 15.71 0.43 6.95
C PHE A 209 14.71 1.51 6.54
N TYR A 210 14.96 2.11 5.40
CA TYR A 210 14.09 3.14 4.82
C TYR A 210 13.61 2.71 3.45
N THR A 211 12.36 3.05 3.14
CA THR A 211 11.80 2.91 1.79
C THR A 211 11.40 4.26 1.23
N TRP A 212 11.50 4.40 -0.08
CA TRP A 212 10.89 5.49 -0.84
C TRP A 212 9.86 4.90 -1.80
N TYR A 213 8.63 5.39 -1.70
CA TYR A 213 7.53 5.06 -2.60
C TYR A 213 7.49 6.08 -3.73
N GLU A 214 7.48 5.60 -4.97
CA GLU A 214 7.43 6.47 -6.15
C GLU A 214 6.15 7.30 -6.16
N ILE A 215 5.02 6.67 -5.81
CA ILE A 215 3.74 7.35 -5.64
C ILE A 215 3.75 8.17 -4.35
N GLY A 216 3.49 9.47 -4.49
CA GLY A 216 3.45 10.40 -3.36
C GLY A 216 4.82 10.79 -2.79
N GLY A 217 5.92 10.29 -3.37
CA GLY A 217 7.28 10.57 -2.92
C GLY A 217 7.48 10.32 -1.43
N VAL A 218 6.91 9.24 -0.91
CA VAL A 218 6.82 8.98 0.54
C VAL A 218 8.07 8.26 1.02
N VAL A 219 8.75 8.82 2.02
CA VAL A 219 9.87 8.17 2.70
C VAL A 219 9.38 7.58 4.00
N THR A 220 9.52 6.27 4.17
CA THR A 220 9.06 5.54 5.36
C THR A 220 10.22 4.85 6.04
N ARG A 221 10.32 5.02 7.36
CA ARG A 221 11.23 4.28 8.23
C ARG A 221 10.55 2.99 8.67
N TRP A 222 11.26 1.88 8.56
CA TRP A 222 10.82 0.55 8.95
C TRP A 222 11.66 0.02 10.11
N THR A 223 10.97 -0.53 11.11
CA THR A 223 11.56 -1.41 12.13
C THR A 223 10.78 -2.70 12.11
N MET A 224 11.42 -3.78 11.67
CA MET A 224 10.76 -5.05 11.42
C MET A 224 11.48 -6.17 12.16
N LYS A 225 10.74 -6.93 12.98
CA LYS A 225 11.20 -8.19 13.55
C LYS A 225 10.68 -9.32 12.67
N VAL A 226 11.58 -10.12 12.11
CA VAL A 226 11.28 -11.36 11.40
C VAL A 226 11.67 -12.51 12.33
N ALA A 227 10.69 -13.26 12.81
CA ALA A 227 10.94 -14.41 13.69
C ALA A 227 11.43 -15.63 12.89
N ARG A 228 11.99 -16.62 13.59
CA ARG A 228 12.46 -17.88 12.99
C ARG A 228 11.35 -18.69 12.29
N ASP A 229 10.10 -18.53 12.71
CA ASP A 229 8.93 -19.13 12.06
C ASP A 229 8.40 -18.29 10.87
N GLY A 230 9.14 -17.24 10.48
CA GLY A 230 8.78 -16.31 9.42
C GLY A 230 7.76 -15.25 9.84
N THR A 231 7.23 -15.25 11.06
CA THR A 231 6.25 -14.22 11.45
C THR A 231 6.89 -12.84 11.48
N ILE A 232 6.18 -11.85 10.95
CA ILE A 232 6.63 -10.46 10.88
C ILE A 232 5.86 -9.61 11.88
N THR A 233 6.61 -8.84 12.66
CA THR A 233 6.08 -7.68 13.39
C THR A 233 6.75 -6.43 12.85
N ALA A 234 5.97 -5.52 12.27
CA ALA A 234 6.48 -4.31 11.65
C ALA A 234 5.96 -3.05 12.35
N GLN A 235 6.86 -2.09 12.55
CA GLN A 235 6.53 -0.71 12.86
C GLN A 235 7.02 0.15 11.72
N LYS A 236 6.17 1.07 11.26
CA LYS A 236 6.51 1.99 10.19
C LYS A 236 6.18 3.43 10.58
N GLU A 237 7.02 4.35 10.13
CA GLU A 237 6.84 5.78 10.38
C GLU A 237 7.10 6.56 9.10
N LYS A 238 6.16 7.42 8.72
CA LYS A 238 6.32 8.33 7.60
C LYS A 238 7.27 9.47 7.99
N VAL A 239 8.44 9.51 7.38
CA VAL A 239 9.49 10.50 7.64
C VAL A 239 9.30 11.74 6.76
N ALA A 240 8.89 11.55 5.52
CA ALA A 240 8.61 12.61 4.56
C ALA A 240 7.62 12.17 3.49
N GLU A 241 7.06 13.16 2.78
CA GLU A 241 6.16 12.99 1.64
C GLU A 241 6.44 14.10 0.61
N GLY A 242 6.03 13.90 -0.64
CA GLY A 242 6.29 14.86 -1.72
C GLY A 242 7.78 15.02 -2.03
N VAL A 243 8.57 13.96 -1.83
CA VAL A 243 10.03 13.97 -2.04
C VAL A 243 10.36 13.18 -3.29
N GLY A 244 11.07 13.81 -4.23
CA GLY A 244 11.41 13.17 -5.49
C GLY A 244 10.19 12.84 -6.36
N GLU A 245 9.03 13.46 -6.07
CA GLU A 245 7.86 13.37 -6.94
C GLU A 245 8.22 13.95 -8.32
N TYR A 246 7.99 13.17 -9.37
CA TYR A 246 8.00 13.62 -10.75
C TYR A 246 6.77 14.47 -11.05
N HIS A 247 6.69 15.64 -10.43
CA HIS A 247 5.86 16.73 -10.91
C HIS A 247 6.81 17.88 -11.22
N LEU A 248 6.85 18.32 -12.48
CA LEU A 248 7.57 19.49 -13.03
C LEU A 248 8.77 19.24 -13.96
N LEU A 249 8.75 18.20 -14.82
CA LEU A 249 9.58 18.19 -16.06
C LEU A 249 8.85 17.57 -17.28
N GLN A 250 7.52 17.70 -17.35
CA GLN A 250 6.78 17.59 -18.61
C GLN A 250 6.14 18.93 -18.93
#